data_AF-A0A969RZK1-F1
#
_entry.id   AF-A0A969RZK1-F1
#
_cell.length_a   1.000
_cell.length_b   1.000
_cell.length_c   1.000
_cell.angle_alpha   90.00
_cell.angle_beta   90.00
_cell.angle_gamma   90.00
#
_symmetry.space_group_name_H-M   'P 1'
#
loop_
_entity.id
_entity.type
_entity.pdbx_description
1 polymer ?
#
loop_
_entity_poly.entity_id
_entity_poly.type
_entity_poly.pdbx_seq_one_letter_code
_entity_poly.pdbx_strand_id
1 'polypeptide(L)'
;LVPQLRDGLREINYGEWEGKHKEEVKQARCDDYNHWMTEPAWNAPTGGETAVQIANRAMAVIAEIEEKYREGNVLVVSHKATLRIILCSLLGIDLGRYRDRLDYPAASLSIISFGKYGPLLERMGDRAYMPPELRDREGT
;
A
#
# COMPACT_ATOMS: atom_id res chain seq x y z
N LEU A 1 16.95 11.43 -13.28
CA LEU A 1 16.54 11.49 -11.86
C LEU A 1 17.18 10.32 -11.13
N VAL A 2 17.73 10.54 -9.94
CA VAL A 2 18.30 9.46 -9.11
C VAL A 2 17.25 9.10 -8.04
N PRO A 3 16.80 7.85 -7.95
CA PRO A 3 15.82 7.45 -6.95
C PRO A 3 16.41 7.54 -5.53
N GLN A 4 15.60 7.95 -4.56
CA GLN A 4 15.94 7.90 -3.13
C GLN A 4 15.26 6.70 -2.50
N LEU A 5 16.05 5.77 -1.95
CA LEU A 5 15.49 4.61 -1.26
C LEU A 5 14.91 5.01 0.10
N ARG A 6 13.74 4.48 0.43
CA ARG A 6 13.03 4.76 1.68
C ARG A 6 12.48 3.46 2.26
N ASP A 7 13.01 3.06 3.42
CA ASP A 7 12.59 1.81 4.07
C ASP A 7 11.12 1.84 4.49
N GLY A 8 10.58 3.01 4.85
CA GLY A 8 9.16 3.19 5.15
C GLY A 8 8.22 2.85 4.00
N LEU A 9 8.72 2.78 2.76
CA LEU A 9 7.94 2.46 1.55
C LEU A 9 8.06 1.00 1.09
N ARG A 10 8.73 0.12 1.85
CA ARG A 10 8.81 -1.32 1.52
C ARG A 10 7.43 -1.98 1.60
N GLU A 11 7.27 -3.14 0.96
CA GLU A 11 6.08 -3.97 1.10
C GLU A 11 5.90 -4.43 2.56
N ILE A 12 4.69 -4.88 2.91
CA ILE A 12 4.43 -5.61 4.16
C ILE A 12 5.48 -6.72 4.38
N ASN A 13 6.02 -6.80 5.58
CA ASN A 13 6.75 -7.98 6.03
C ASN A 13 5.76 -9.11 6.32
N TYR A 14 5.87 -10.22 5.59
CA TYR A 14 5.01 -11.40 5.75
C TYR A 14 5.52 -12.37 6.83
N GLY A 15 6.68 -12.12 7.44
CA GLY A 15 7.24 -12.94 8.49
C GLY A 15 7.44 -14.38 8.05
N GLU A 16 6.91 -15.33 8.83
CA GLU A 16 7.00 -16.76 8.53
C GLU A 16 6.29 -17.17 7.24
N TRP A 17 5.49 -16.28 6.64
CA TRP A 17 4.73 -16.58 5.42
C TRP A 17 5.51 -16.24 4.14
N GLU A 18 6.67 -15.57 4.26
CA GLU A 18 7.51 -15.25 3.10
C GLU A 18 7.93 -16.52 2.33
N GLY A 19 7.81 -16.46 1.01
CA GLY A 19 8.15 -17.56 0.11
C GLY A 19 7.17 -18.74 0.13
N LYS A 20 6.11 -18.71 0.95
CA LYS A 20 5.09 -19.77 1.01
C LYS A 20 3.89 -19.45 0.13
N HIS A 21 3.26 -20.49 -0.40
CA HIS A 21 2.00 -20.34 -1.09
C HIS A 21 0.86 -20.09 -0.10
N LYS A 22 -0.14 -19.31 -0.52
CA LYS A 22 -1.29 -18.93 0.30
C LYS A 22 -2.00 -20.13 0.93
N GLU A 23 -2.18 -21.21 0.17
CA GLU A 23 -2.86 -22.43 0.66
C GLU A 23 -2.04 -23.16 1.73
N GLU A 24 -0.70 -23.14 1.64
CA GLU A 24 0.17 -23.73 2.67
C GLU A 24 0.06 -22.95 3.98
N VAL A 25 0.09 -21.62 3.90
CA VAL A 25 -0.10 -20.73 5.06
C VAL A 25 -1.46 -20.98 5.71
N LYS A 26 -2.54 -20.99 4.91
CA LYS A 26 -3.90 -21.20 5.40
C LYS A 26 -4.06 -22.55 6.11
N GLN A 27 -3.43 -23.61 5.61
CA GLN A 27 -3.48 -24.93 6.24
C GLN A 27 -2.64 -24.99 7.52
N ALA A 28 -1.44 -24.41 7.53
CA ALA A 28 -0.53 -24.47 8.67
C ALA A 28 -0.87 -23.49 9.82
N ARG A 29 -1.54 -22.38 9.50
CA ARG A 29 -1.82 -21.24 10.40
C ARG A 29 -3.22 -20.68 10.16
N CYS A 30 -4.24 -21.54 10.21
CA CYS A 30 -5.62 -21.17 9.87
C CYS A 30 -6.15 -19.97 10.67
N ASP A 31 -5.90 -19.94 11.99
CA ASP A 31 -6.40 -18.88 12.87
C ASP A 31 -5.72 -17.53 12.58
N ASP A 32 -4.38 -17.48 12.53
CA ASP A 32 -3.63 -16.27 12.16
C ASP A 32 -4.04 -15.76 10.78
N TYR A 33 -4.19 -16.69 9.82
CA TYR A 33 -4.65 -16.36 8.47
C TYR A 33 -6.05 -15.74 8.48
N ASN A 34 -6.99 -16.32 9.25
CA ASN A 34 -8.34 -15.79 9.36
C ASN A 34 -8.36 -14.41 10.02
N HIS A 35 -7.65 -14.22 11.14
CA HIS A 35 -7.54 -12.92 11.81
C HIS A 35 -6.93 -11.85 10.89
N TRP A 36 -5.85 -12.19 10.18
CA TRP A 36 -5.23 -11.29 9.21
C TRP A 36 -6.18 -10.96 8.06
N MET A 37 -7.01 -11.89 7.62
CA MET A 37 -7.99 -11.65 6.56
C MET A 37 -9.15 -10.76 7.02
N THR A 38 -9.63 -10.93 8.25
CA THR A 38 -10.83 -10.24 8.77
C THR A 38 -10.51 -8.90 9.42
N GLU A 39 -9.36 -8.76 10.07
CA GLU A 39 -8.95 -7.56 10.80
C GLU A 39 -7.43 -7.29 10.60
N PRO A 40 -7.00 -6.97 9.37
CA PRO A 40 -5.58 -6.74 9.06
C PRO A 40 -4.98 -5.47 9.67
N ALA A 41 -5.83 -4.57 10.20
CA ALA A 41 -5.37 -3.39 10.92
C ALA A 41 -4.51 -3.78 12.14
N TRP A 42 -4.96 -4.81 12.86
CA TRP A 42 -4.42 -5.18 14.17
C TRP A 42 -3.81 -6.57 14.19
N ASN A 43 -4.12 -7.41 13.20
CA ASN A 43 -3.57 -8.76 13.08
C ASN A 43 -2.59 -8.82 11.90
N ALA A 44 -1.41 -9.38 12.15
CA ALA A 44 -0.33 -9.50 11.18
C ALA A 44 -0.23 -10.93 10.65
N PRO A 45 0.45 -11.14 9.51
CA PRO A 45 1.08 -12.42 9.23
C PRO A 45 1.94 -12.85 10.43
N THR A 46 2.09 -14.16 10.67
CA THR A 46 2.88 -14.66 11.82
C THR A 46 4.31 -14.10 11.76
N GLY A 47 4.69 -13.29 12.74
CA GLY A 47 6.01 -12.63 12.78
C GLY A 47 6.21 -11.48 11.77
N GLY A 48 5.13 -11.03 11.11
CA GLY A 48 5.12 -9.95 10.13
C GLY A 48 4.62 -8.61 10.68
N GLU A 49 4.10 -7.77 9.79
CA GLU A 49 3.56 -6.43 10.11
C GLU A 49 2.03 -6.34 10.02
N THR A 50 1.43 -5.56 10.91
CA THR A 50 0.02 -5.12 10.79
C THR A 50 -0.10 -3.92 9.85
N ALA A 51 -1.31 -3.63 9.37
CA ALA A 51 -1.52 -2.45 8.54
C ALA A 51 -1.23 -1.13 9.28
N VAL A 52 -1.47 -1.09 10.60
CA VAL A 52 -1.11 0.07 11.45
C VAL A 52 0.41 0.28 11.51
N GLN A 53 1.20 -0.79 11.64
CA GLN A 53 2.66 -0.67 11.63
C GLN A 53 3.18 -0.14 10.28
N ILE A 54 2.62 -0.62 9.17
CA ILE A 54 2.95 -0.13 7.83
C ILE A 54 2.56 1.33 7.68
N ALA A 55 1.36 1.72 8.12
CA ALA A 55 0.90 3.10 8.09
C ALA A 55 1.87 4.02 8.84
N ASN A 56 2.31 3.63 10.04
CA ASN A 56 3.24 4.41 10.84
C ASN A 56 4.56 4.68 10.10
N ARG A 57 5.20 3.65 9.53
CA ARG A 57 6.47 3.84 8.81
C ARG A 57 6.30 4.54 7.46
N ALA A 58 5.20 4.31 6.75
CA ALA A 58 4.96 4.91 5.44
C ALA A 58 4.57 6.38 5.56
N MET A 59 3.67 6.72 6.51
CA MET A 59 3.22 8.09 6.72
C MET A 59 4.32 9.01 7.25
N ALA A 60 5.29 8.47 8.00
CA ALA A 60 6.49 9.23 8.36
C ALA A 60 7.27 9.70 7.12
N VAL A 61 7.40 8.84 6.09
CA VAL A 61 8.03 9.22 4.81
C VAL A 61 7.19 10.24 4.06
N ILE A 62 5.86 10.09 4.03
CA ILE A 62 4.97 11.06 3.38
C ILE A 62 5.05 12.44 4.04
N ALA A 63 5.06 12.50 5.37
CA ALA A 63 5.20 13.74 6.12
C ALA A 63 6.55 14.44 5.84
N GLU A 64 7.65 13.69 5.77
CA GLU A 64 8.96 14.24 5.40
C GLU A 64 8.96 14.80 3.97
N ILE A 65 8.29 14.11 3.03
CA ILE A 65 8.15 14.57 1.64
C ILE A 65 7.37 15.89 1.60
N GLU A 66 6.23 15.97 2.28
CA GLU A 66 5.39 17.19 2.35
C GLU A 66 6.15 18.36 2.99
N GLU A 67 6.94 18.09 4.03
CA GLU A 67 7.75 19.13 4.69
C GLU A 67 8.84 19.67 3.76
N LYS A 68 9.55 18.77 3.07
CA LYS A 68 10.71 19.09 2.24
C LYS A 68 10.36 19.67 0.88
N TYR A 69 9.27 19.22 0.26
CA TYR A 69 8.87 19.59 -1.09
C TYR A 69 7.51 20.29 -1.05
N ARG A 70 7.54 21.61 -0.79
CA ARG A 70 6.34 22.45 -0.71
C ARG A 70 5.70 22.76 -2.07
N GLU A 71 6.46 22.56 -3.14
CA GLU A 71 6.04 22.82 -4.52
C GLU A 71 6.56 21.72 -5.45
N GLY A 72 5.91 21.57 -6.60
CA GLY A 72 6.27 20.59 -7.61
C GLY A 72 5.67 19.21 -7.34
N ASN A 73 6.21 18.20 -8.02
CA ASN A 73 5.69 16.83 -8.00
C ASN A 73 6.74 15.85 -7.47
N VAL A 74 6.30 14.93 -6.61
CA VAL A 74 7.13 13.82 -6.10
C VAL A 74 6.51 12.51 -6.55
N LEU A 75 7.31 11.65 -7.18
CA LEU A 75 6.91 10.30 -7.54
C LEU A 75 7.27 9.33 -6.42
N VAL A 76 6.26 8.66 -5.87
CA VAL A 76 6.42 7.58 -4.89
C VAL A 76 6.18 6.24 -5.59
N VAL A 77 7.16 5.34 -5.52
CA VAL A 77 7.06 3.97 -6.03
C VAL A 77 7.14 3.01 -4.86
N SER A 78 6.16 2.12 -4.75
CA SER A 78 6.03 1.16 -3.65
C SER A 78 5.18 -0.03 -4.11
N HIS A 79 4.61 -0.77 -3.17
CA HIS A 79 3.93 -2.04 -3.38
C HIS A 79 2.44 -1.94 -3.03
N LYS A 80 1.67 -2.98 -3.39
CA LYS A 80 0.20 -2.94 -3.37
C LYS A 80 -0.35 -2.70 -1.96
N ALA A 81 0.11 -3.41 -0.93
CA ALA A 81 -0.44 -3.22 0.42
C ALA A 81 -0.04 -1.85 0.99
N THR A 82 1.25 -1.49 0.89
CA THR A 82 1.76 -0.20 1.36
C THR A 82 1.06 1.00 0.69
N LEU A 83 0.88 0.99 -0.63
CA LEU A 83 0.18 2.08 -1.33
C LEU A 83 -1.29 2.19 -0.93
N ARG A 84 -2.00 1.06 -0.81
CA ARG A 84 -3.40 1.06 -0.32
C ARG A 84 -3.49 1.60 1.10
N ILE A 85 -2.54 1.26 1.98
CA ILE A 85 -2.50 1.74 3.37
C ILE A 85 -2.17 3.24 3.45
N ILE A 86 -1.25 3.74 2.61
CA ILE A 86 -1.00 5.18 2.47
C ILE A 86 -2.27 5.91 2.04
N LEU A 87 -2.96 5.41 1.01
CA LEU A 87 -4.24 5.99 0.55
C LEU A 87 -5.30 5.98 1.65
N CYS A 88 -5.45 4.86 2.38
CA CYS A 88 -6.40 4.81 3.49
C CYS A 88 -6.07 5.85 4.57
N SER A 89 -4.79 5.98 4.93
CA SER A 89 -4.33 6.95 5.92
C SER A 89 -4.60 8.40 5.49
N LEU A 90 -4.32 8.73 4.23
CA LEU A 90 -4.53 10.07 3.68
C LEU A 90 -6.01 10.42 3.55
N LEU A 91 -6.87 9.45 3.23
CA LEU A 91 -8.29 9.67 2.94
C LEU A 91 -9.22 9.38 4.11
N GLY A 92 -8.68 9.07 5.29
CA GLY A 92 -9.47 8.75 6.48
C GLY A 92 -10.28 7.46 6.34
N ILE A 93 -9.84 6.53 5.51
CA ILE A 93 -10.45 5.20 5.38
C ILE A 93 -9.85 4.30 6.44
N ASP A 94 -10.71 3.52 7.12
CA ASP A 94 -10.26 2.53 8.08
C ASP A 94 -9.19 1.59 7.48
N LEU A 95 -8.06 1.45 8.18
CA LEU A 95 -6.92 0.66 7.71
C LEU A 95 -7.29 -0.82 7.55
N GLY A 96 -8.24 -1.35 8.32
CA GLY A 96 -8.69 -2.73 8.18
C GLY A 96 -9.36 -3.01 6.83
N ARG A 97 -9.74 -1.96 6.11
CA ARG A 97 -10.49 -2.04 4.86
C ARG A 97 -9.63 -1.85 3.60
N TYR A 98 -8.30 -1.71 3.73
CA TYR A 98 -7.41 -1.41 2.59
C TYR A 98 -7.51 -2.41 1.43
N ARG A 99 -7.84 -3.68 1.72
CA ARG A 99 -8.00 -4.73 0.68
C ARG A 99 -9.31 -4.67 -0.08
N ASP A 100 -10.37 -4.22 0.58
CA ASP A 100 -11.75 -4.34 0.09
C ASP A 100 -12.29 -3.02 -0.46
N ARG A 101 -11.63 -1.89 -0.14
CA ARG A 101 -12.06 -0.55 -0.56
C ARG A 101 -11.27 0.01 -1.73
N LEU A 102 -10.04 -0.47 -1.90
CA LEU A 102 -9.11 0.11 -2.86
C LEU A 102 -8.56 -1.00 -3.76
N ASP A 103 -8.90 -0.95 -5.05
CA ASP A 103 -8.17 -1.72 -6.03
C ASP A 103 -6.89 -0.97 -6.45
N TYR A 104 -5.80 -1.70 -6.69
CA TYR A 104 -4.51 -1.09 -6.99
C TYR A 104 -3.71 -1.97 -7.94
N PRO A 105 -4.01 -1.94 -9.24
CA PRO A 105 -3.33 -2.79 -10.21
C PRO A 105 -1.84 -2.47 -10.29
N ALA A 106 -1.04 -3.45 -10.70
CA ALA A 106 0.40 -3.30 -10.86
C ALA A 106 0.71 -2.19 -11.87
N ALA A 107 1.75 -1.41 -11.54
CA ALA A 107 2.17 -0.22 -12.28
C ALA A 107 1.05 0.83 -12.49
N SER A 108 -0.05 0.78 -11.76
CA SER A 108 -1.05 1.85 -11.83
C SER A 108 -0.57 3.16 -11.20
N LEU A 109 -1.08 4.29 -11.70
CA LEU A 109 -0.76 5.64 -11.23
C LEU A 109 -1.94 6.19 -10.40
N SER A 110 -1.63 6.69 -9.21
CA SER A 110 -2.55 7.52 -8.42
C SER A 110 -1.94 8.90 -8.21
N ILE A 111 -2.77 9.94 -8.20
CA ILE A 111 -2.37 11.33 -8.03
C ILE A 111 -3.09 11.88 -6.80
N ILE A 112 -2.29 12.38 -5.84
CA ILE A 112 -2.78 13.10 -4.67
C ILE A 112 -2.19 14.49 -4.67
N SER A 113 -3.06 15.48 -4.54
CA SER A 113 -2.69 16.88 -4.36
C SER A 113 -2.81 17.28 -2.90
N PHE A 114 -1.74 17.84 -2.33
CA PHE A 114 -1.73 18.37 -0.97
C PHE A 114 -2.00 19.87 -1.02
N GLY A 115 -3.15 20.29 -0.50
CA GLY A 115 -3.57 21.69 -0.51
C GLY A 115 -4.05 22.17 0.86
N LYS A 116 -4.68 23.34 0.88
CA LYS A 116 -5.21 23.98 2.10
C LYS A 116 -6.10 23.08 2.96
N TYR A 117 -6.81 22.15 2.31
CA TYR A 117 -7.78 21.25 2.98
C TYR A 117 -7.22 19.85 3.25
N GLY A 118 -5.91 19.67 3.09
CA GLY A 118 -5.25 18.37 3.19
C GLY A 118 -5.17 17.63 1.84
N PRO A 119 -4.92 16.31 1.87
CA PRO A 119 -4.75 15.49 0.67
C PRO A 119 -6.08 15.32 -0.10
N LEU A 120 -6.02 15.52 -1.41
CA LEU A 120 -7.10 15.29 -2.36
C LEU A 120 -6.68 14.21 -3.36
N LEU A 121 -7.43 13.11 -3.43
CA LEU A 121 -7.24 12.08 -4.45
C LEU A 121 -7.85 12.55 -5.79
N GLU A 122 -7.00 12.92 -6.74
CA GLU A 122 -7.41 13.38 -8.07
C GLU A 122 -7.57 12.22 -9.05
N ARG A 123 -6.76 11.18 -8.89
CA ARG A 123 -6.74 10.00 -9.76
C ARG A 123 -6.32 8.78 -8.97
N MET A 124 -6.94 7.65 -9.24
CA MET A 124 -6.64 6.40 -8.55
C MET A 124 -6.48 5.27 -9.55
N GLY A 125 -5.41 4.49 -9.39
CA GLY A 125 -5.26 3.21 -10.11
C GLY A 125 -5.23 3.32 -11.64
N ASP A 126 -4.82 4.46 -12.18
CA ASP A 126 -4.85 4.73 -13.62
C ASP A 126 -3.79 3.92 -14.38
N ARG A 127 -4.24 3.23 -15.43
CA ARG A 127 -3.42 2.50 -16.39
C ARG A 127 -3.70 2.93 -17.84
N ALA A 128 -4.35 4.07 -18.06
CA ALA A 128 -4.68 4.55 -19.41
C ALA A 128 -3.45 4.83 -20.27
N TYR A 129 -2.29 5.04 -19.64
CA TYR A 129 -1.01 5.21 -20.33
C TYR A 129 -0.43 3.87 -20.86
N MET A 130 -0.93 2.72 -20.40
CA MET A 130 -0.46 1.41 -20.81
C MET A 130 -1.17 0.94 -22.08
N PRO A 131 -0.47 0.23 -22.98
CA PRO A 131 -1.11 -0.41 -24.11
C PRO A 131 -2.00 -1.58 -23.62
N PRO A 132 -3.08 -1.93 -24.36
CA PRO A 132 -4.07 -2.92 -23.90
C PRO A 132 -3.46 -4.27 -23.50
N GLU A 133 -2.41 -4.71 -24.19
CA GLU A 133 -1.78 -6.02 -23.94
C GLU A 133 -1.12 -6.10 -22.54
N LEU A 134 -0.65 -4.96 -22.02
CA LEU A 134 -0.10 -4.88 -20.67
C LEU A 134 -1.17 -4.58 -19.62
N ARG A 135 -2.15 -3.74 -19.97
CA ARG A 135 -3.22 -3.32 -19.06
C ARG A 135 -4.15 -4.48 -18.69
N ASP A 136 -4.43 -5.36 -19.64
CA ASP A 136 -5.43 -6.43 -19.49
C ASP A 136 -4.77 -7.77 -19.09
N ARG A 137 -3.49 -7.75 -18.74
CA ARG A 137 -2.72 -8.95 -18.33
C ARG A 137 -3.16 -9.44 -16.95
N GLU A 138 -3.54 -10.71 -16.87
CA GLU A 138 -3.89 -11.36 -15.61
C GLU A 138 -2.74 -11.31 -14.59
N GLY A 139 -3.10 -11.11 -13.32
CA GLY A 139 -2.15 -11.02 -12.21
C GLY A 139 -1.46 -9.66 -12.06
N THR A 140 -1.79 -8.66 -12.90
CA THR A 140 -1.34 -7.27 -12.77
C THR A 140 -2.38 -6.39 -12.08
#